data_AF-A0A147GPQ3-F1
#
_entry.id   AF-A0A147GPQ3-F1
#
_cell.length_a   1.000
_cell.length_b   1.000
_cell.length_c   1.000
_cell.angle_alpha   90.00
_cell.angle_beta   90.00
_cell.angle_gamma   90.00
#
_symmetry.space_group_name_H-M   'P 1'
#
loop_
_entity.id
_entity.type
_entity.pdbx_description
1 polymer ?
#
loop_
_entity_poly.entity_id
_entity_poly.type
_entity_poly.pdbx_seq_one_letter_code
_entity_poly.pdbx_strand_id
1 'polypeptide(L)'
;MRAVLIRTAAGLRGATPADQEAWGKFRRRLETMKPGRWLRFEWSSPRNGKHHRKLMALLQLVAENSETYDTVEKALIAVKLVTGHFDLMADPKTGEIIQIPRSISYEAMGQEDFDRWYSQAVDGVLQHILPTMDAAKADQLLDMIVEGWGG
;
A
#
# COMPACT_ATOMS: atom_id res chain seq x y z
N MET A 1 8.59 -13.15 -15.66
CA MET A 1 9.16 -14.06 -14.65
C MET A 1 9.28 -13.26 -13.37
N ARG A 2 8.64 -13.70 -12.30
CA ARG A 2 8.72 -13.08 -10.96
C ARG A 2 9.59 -13.99 -10.09
N ALA A 3 10.44 -13.41 -9.27
CA ALA A 3 11.28 -14.14 -8.33
C ALA A 3 11.38 -13.34 -7.02
N VAL A 4 11.19 -14.00 -5.88
CA VAL A 4 11.40 -13.38 -4.57
C VAL A 4 12.85 -13.56 -4.18
N LEU A 5 13.54 -12.46 -3.87
CA LEU A 5 14.96 -12.48 -3.49
C LEU A 5 15.13 -12.09 -2.01
N ILE A 6 16.06 -12.75 -1.34
CA ILE A 6 16.53 -12.41 0.00
C ILE A 6 17.94 -11.83 -0.08
N ARG A 7 18.23 -10.83 0.76
CA ARG A 7 19.59 -10.29 0.94
C ARG A 7 20.36 -11.17 1.91
N THR A 8 21.52 -11.65 1.48
CA THR A 8 22.48 -12.39 2.30
C THR A 8 23.80 -11.61 2.36
N ALA A 9 24.75 -12.06 3.20
CA ALA A 9 26.11 -11.51 3.23
C ALA A 9 26.82 -11.61 1.87
N ALA A 10 26.50 -12.62 1.06
CA ALA A 10 27.08 -12.85 -0.26
C ALA A 10 26.29 -12.16 -1.41
N GLY A 11 25.23 -11.41 -1.09
CA GLY A 11 24.37 -10.74 -2.08
C GLY A 11 22.94 -11.31 -2.15
N LEU A 12 22.26 -11.08 -3.27
CA LEU A 12 20.88 -11.52 -3.48
C LEU A 12 20.80 -13.00 -3.90
N ARG A 13 19.90 -13.74 -3.25
CA ARG A 13 19.59 -15.16 -3.52
C ARG A 13 18.08 -15.33 -3.65
N GLY A 14 17.61 -16.27 -4.47
CA GLY A 14 16.20 -16.64 -4.51
C GLY A 14 15.73 -17.23 -3.18
N ALA A 15 14.53 -16.85 -2.75
CA ALA A 15 13.92 -17.31 -1.49
C ALA A 15 13.59 -18.81 -1.52
N THR A 16 13.23 -19.34 -2.69
CA THR A 16 13.02 -20.76 -2.96
C THR A 16 13.97 -21.28 -4.05
N PRO A 17 14.07 -22.61 -4.26
CA PRO A 17 14.82 -23.16 -5.40
C PRO A 17 14.32 -22.64 -6.76
N ALA A 18 13.00 -22.48 -6.93
CA ALA A 18 12.40 -21.92 -8.14
C ALA A 18 12.78 -20.45 -8.33
N ASP A 19 12.74 -19.64 -7.26
CA ASP A 19 13.21 -18.25 -7.30
C ASP A 19 14.70 -18.16 -7.64
N GLN A 20 15.50 -19.10 -7.11
CA GLN A 20 16.94 -19.14 -7.37
C GLN A 20 17.24 -19.47 -8.84
N GLU A 21 16.49 -20.39 -9.44
CA GLU A 21 16.60 -20.68 -10.87
C GLU A 21 16.19 -19.46 -11.72
N ALA A 22 15.07 -18.82 -11.38
CA ALA A 22 14.60 -17.61 -12.04
C ALA A 22 15.62 -16.47 -11.94
N TRP A 23 16.20 -16.27 -10.75
CA TRP A 23 17.26 -15.30 -10.49
C TRP A 23 18.51 -15.58 -11.33
N GLY A 24 18.94 -16.85 -11.41
CA GLY A 24 20.07 -17.27 -12.23
C GLY A 24 19.86 -16.97 -13.72
N LYS A 25 18.66 -17.28 -14.25
CA LYS A 25 18.29 -16.96 -15.64
C LYS A 25 18.32 -15.45 -15.91
N PHE A 26 17.78 -14.64 -15.00
CA PHE A 26 17.78 -13.18 -15.13
C PHE A 26 19.20 -12.60 -15.07
N ARG A 27 20.02 -13.04 -14.11
CA ARG A 27 21.44 -12.65 -14.01
C ARG A 27 22.22 -12.95 -15.29
N ARG A 28 22.10 -14.18 -15.80
CA ARG A 28 22.76 -14.56 -17.05
C ARG A 28 22.33 -13.67 -18.21
N ARG A 29 21.05 -13.29 -18.27
CA ARG A 29 20.54 -12.36 -19.28
C ARG A 29 21.16 -10.97 -19.16
N LEU A 30 21.35 -10.45 -17.94
CA LEU A 30 22.04 -9.18 -17.72
C LEU A 30 23.50 -9.24 -18.17
N GLU A 31 24.21 -10.30 -17.79
CA GLU A 31 25.63 -10.52 -18.10
C GLU A 31 25.90 -10.70 -19.62
N THR A 32 24.92 -11.24 -20.36
CA THR A 32 25.07 -11.57 -21.80
C THR A 32 24.37 -10.59 -22.73
N MET A 33 23.72 -9.55 -22.20
CA MET A 33 22.98 -8.59 -23.01
C MET A 33 23.94 -7.71 -23.81
N LYS A 34 23.71 -7.61 -25.13
CA LYS A 34 24.50 -6.75 -26.03
C LYS A 34 24.17 -5.25 -25.78
N PRO A 35 25.15 -4.35 -25.96
CA PRO A 35 24.90 -2.90 -25.95
C PRO A 35 23.77 -2.49 -26.91
N GLY A 36 23.00 -1.47 -26.52
CA GLY A 36 21.89 -0.93 -27.32
C GLY A 36 20.58 -1.71 -27.23
N ARG A 37 20.45 -2.69 -26.31
CA ARG A 37 19.21 -3.44 -26.09
C ARG A 37 18.45 -2.88 -24.89
N TRP A 38 17.13 -2.75 -25.05
CA TRP A 38 16.23 -2.34 -23.98
C TRP A 38 15.87 -3.51 -23.07
N LEU A 39 15.91 -3.28 -21.75
CA LEU A 39 15.41 -4.20 -20.74
C LEU A 39 14.39 -3.46 -19.88
N ARG A 40 13.15 -3.98 -19.83
CA ARG A 40 12.16 -3.55 -18.85
C ARG A 40 12.22 -4.49 -17.65
N PHE A 41 12.29 -3.93 -16.46
CA PHE A 41 12.35 -4.66 -15.20
C PHE A 41 11.49 -3.92 -14.16
N GLU A 42 10.81 -4.70 -13.33
CA GLU A 42 9.99 -4.23 -12.22
C GLU A 42 10.43 -5.01 -10.97
N TRP A 43 10.53 -4.32 -9.84
CA TRP A 43 10.76 -4.95 -8.55
C TRP A 43 9.80 -4.36 -7.51
N SER A 44 9.50 -5.17 -6.51
CA SER A 44 8.78 -4.74 -5.33
C SER A 44 9.32 -5.49 -4.11
N SER A 45 9.22 -4.88 -2.95
CA SER A 45 9.40 -5.58 -1.69
C SER A 45 8.04 -6.17 -1.27
N PRO A 46 7.99 -7.43 -0.79
CA PRO A 46 6.79 -7.93 -0.12
C PRO A 46 6.43 -6.94 0.99
N ARG A 47 5.23 -6.37 0.93
CA ARG A 47 4.81 -5.42 1.97
C ARG A 47 4.76 -6.13 3.32
N ASN A 48 5.16 -5.41 4.35
CA ASN A 48 5.06 -5.87 5.72
C ASN A 48 3.58 -6.10 6.06
N GLY A 49 3.17 -7.34 6.30
CA GLY A 49 1.79 -7.67 6.69
C GLY A 49 1.30 -6.92 7.93
N LYS A 50 2.22 -6.42 8.78
CA LYS A 50 1.89 -5.51 9.89
C LYS A 50 1.24 -4.22 9.39
N HIS A 51 1.69 -3.64 8.28
CA HIS A 51 1.18 -2.36 7.79
C HIS A 51 -0.22 -2.49 7.19
N HIS A 52 -0.51 -3.62 6.54
CA HIS A 52 -1.88 -3.90 6.09
C HIS A 52 -2.84 -4.04 7.27
N ARG A 53 -2.41 -4.68 8.37
CA ARG A 53 -3.20 -4.75 9.61
C ARG A 53 -3.42 -3.38 10.23
N LYS A 54 -2.39 -2.52 10.28
CA LYS A 54 -2.52 -1.14 10.74
C LYS A 54 -3.56 -0.35 9.94
N LEU A 55 -3.55 -0.47 8.61
CA LEU A 55 -4.57 0.14 7.77
C LEU A 55 -5.97 -0.40 8.12
N MET A 56 -6.15 -1.72 8.19
CA MET A 56 -7.46 -2.31 8.47
C MET A 56 -8.04 -1.83 9.80
N ALA A 57 -7.21 -1.69 10.82
CA ALA A 57 -7.64 -1.20 12.11
C ALA A 57 -7.99 0.31 12.10
N LEU A 58 -7.25 1.14 11.36
CA LEU A 58 -7.64 2.54 11.10
C LEU A 58 -9.01 2.62 10.40
N LEU A 59 -9.25 1.76 9.42
CA LEU A 59 -10.52 1.73 8.69
C LEU A 59 -11.67 1.26 9.59
N GLN A 60 -11.42 0.29 10.47
CA GLN A 60 -12.39 -0.18 11.45
C GLN A 60 -12.75 0.94 12.45
N LEU A 61 -11.74 1.69 12.93
CA LEU A 61 -11.95 2.87 13.77
C LEU A 61 -12.89 3.88 13.10
N VAL A 62 -12.68 4.16 11.81
CA VAL A 62 -13.56 5.05 11.03
C VAL A 62 -14.96 4.48 10.94
N ALA A 63 -15.10 3.20 10.61
CA ALA A 63 -16.40 2.53 10.47
C ALA A 63 -17.21 2.54 11.78
N GLU A 64 -16.56 2.43 12.93
CA GLU A 64 -17.22 2.45 14.23
C GLU A 64 -17.61 3.85 14.72
N ASN A 65 -16.96 4.90 14.19
CA ASN A 65 -17.12 6.27 14.69
C ASN A 65 -17.70 7.25 13.65
N SER A 66 -18.05 6.77 12.45
CA SER A 66 -18.66 7.59 11.40
C SER A 66 -20.01 7.02 10.97
N GLU A 67 -21.05 7.83 11.04
CA GLU A 67 -22.36 7.47 10.48
C GLU A 67 -22.35 7.37 8.94
N THR A 68 -21.47 8.13 8.28
CA THR A 68 -21.39 8.16 6.81
C THR A 68 -20.51 7.04 6.26
N TYR A 69 -19.37 6.78 6.92
CA TYR A 69 -18.37 5.81 6.48
C TYR A 69 -18.39 4.56 7.36
N ASP A 70 -19.59 4.07 7.65
CA ASP A 70 -19.96 2.99 8.58
C ASP A 70 -19.49 1.57 8.18
N THR A 71 -18.73 1.42 7.09
CA THR A 71 -18.09 0.15 6.71
C THR A 71 -16.64 0.37 6.34
N VAL A 72 -15.82 -0.68 6.48
CA VAL A 72 -14.40 -0.66 6.11
C VAL A 72 -14.19 -0.25 4.64
N GLU A 73 -15.07 -0.69 3.74
CA GLU A 73 -15.02 -0.33 2.32
C GLU A 73 -15.31 1.16 2.08
N LYS A 74 -16.34 1.71 2.72
CA LYS A 74 -16.67 3.14 2.64
C LYS A 74 -15.57 3.99 3.25
N ALA A 75 -15.06 3.59 4.42
CA ALA A 75 -13.92 4.22 5.07
C ALA A 75 -12.70 4.23 4.14
N LEU A 76 -12.40 3.11 3.48
CA LEU A 76 -11.26 3.03 2.56
C LEU A 76 -11.42 3.96 1.36
N ILE A 77 -12.62 4.07 0.80
CA ILE A 77 -12.92 5.03 -0.27
C ILE A 77 -12.67 6.44 0.24
N ALA A 78 -13.26 6.82 1.38
CA ALA A 78 -13.10 8.15 1.96
C ALA A 78 -11.62 8.50 2.18
N VAL A 79 -10.85 7.60 2.79
CA VAL A 79 -9.40 7.77 3.00
C VAL A 79 -8.66 8.00 1.70
N LYS A 80 -8.96 7.23 0.64
CA LYS A 80 -8.33 7.46 -0.69
C LYS A 80 -8.70 8.82 -1.27
N LEU A 81 -9.93 9.29 -1.07
CA LEU A 81 -10.36 10.60 -1.56
C LEU A 81 -9.65 11.74 -0.83
N VAL A 82 -9.61 11.71 0.51
CA VAL A 82 -8.97 12.79 1.30
C VAL A 82 -7.45 12.83 1.12
N THR A 83 -6.83 11.69 0.78
CA THR A 83 -5.39 11.61 0.48
C THR A 83 -5.04 11.91 -0.98
N GLY A 84 -6.02 12.21 -1.83
CA GLY A 84 -5.76 12.44 -3.25
C GLY A 84 -5.38 11.18 -4.04
N HIS A 85 -5.59 9.99 -3.48
CA HIS A 85 -5.26 8.70 -4.13
C HIS A 85 -6.36 8.24 -5.10
N PHE A 86 -6.66 9.08 -6.08
CA PHE A 86 -7.66 8.85 -7.12
C PHE A 86 -7.23 9.42 -8.47
N ASP A 87 -7.92 9.01 -9.52
CA ASP A 87 -7.89 9.63 -10.85
C ASP A 87 -9.15 10.45 -11.09
N LEU A 88 -9.04 11.50 -11.89
CA LEU A 88 -10.20 12.24 -12.38
C LEU A 88 -10.64 11.67 -13.72
N MET A 89 -11.95 11.45 -13.88
CA MET A 89 -12.54 10.94 -15.10
C MET A 89 -13.84 11.69 -15.39
N ALA A 90 -14.15 11.95 -16.66
CA ALA A 90 -15.48 12.40 -17.04
C ALA A 90 -16.44 11.20 -17.06
N ASP A 91 -17.57 11.31 -16.36
CA ASP A 91 -18.63 10.31 -16.43
C ASP A 91 -19.13 10.21 -17.89
N PRO A 92 -19.14 9.01 -18.51
CA PRO A 92 -19.48 8.86 -19.91
C PRO A 92 -20.96 9.14 -20.23
N LYS A 93 -21.84 9.22 -19.21
CA LYS A 93 -23.27 9.51 -19.34
C LYS A 93 -23.57 10.98 -19.10
N THR A 94 -22.97 11.58 -18.07
CA THR A 94 -23.30 12.95 -17.64
C THR A 94 -22.27 13.99 -18.05
N GLY A 95 -21.02 13.58 -18.34
CA GLY A 95 -19.89 14.47 -18.60
C GLY A 95 -19.29 15.11 -17.34
N GLU A 96 -19.84 14.82 -16.15
CA GLU A 96 -19.35 15.37 -14.89
C GLU A 96 -17.97 14.78 -14.52
N ILE A 97 -17.11 15.58 -13.90
CA ILE A 97 -15.82 15.10 -13.41
C ILE A 97 -16.04 14.34 -12.11
N ILE A 98 -15.73 13.04 -12.13
CA ILE A 98 -15.79 12.14 -10.98
C ILE A 98 -14.40 11.68 -10.53
N GLN A 99 -14.28 11.32 -9.26
CA GLN A 99 -13.07 10.79 -8.66
C GLN A 99 -13.13 9.26 -8.63
N ILE A 100 -12.14 8.59 -9.22
CA ILE A 100 -12.02 7.13 -9.26
C ILE A 100 -10.88 6.71 -8.34
N PRO A 101 -11.16 6.11 -7.16
CA PRO A 101 -10.11 5.72 -6.22
C PRO A 101 -9.14 4.72 -6.85
N ARG A 102 -7.83 4.99 -6.72
CA ARG A 102 -6.80 4.08 -7.22
C ARG A 102 -6.68 2.84 -6.33
N SER A 103 -6.17 1.76 -6.91
CA SER A 103 -5.86 0.55 -6.14
C SER A 103 -4.71 0.82 -5.16
N ILE A 104 -4.77 0.15 -4.01
CA ILE A 104 -3.67 0.07 -3.04
C ILE A 104 -3.21 -1.38 -2.86
N SER A 105 -3.54 -2.26 -3.82
CA SER A 105 -3.10 -3.66 -3.79
C SER A 105 -1.57 -3.75 -3.77
N TYR A 106 -1.07 -4.90 -3.33
CA TYR A 106 0.37 -5.20 -3.30
C TYR A 106 1.07 -5.02 -4.66
N GLU A 107 0.33 -5.20 -5.76
CA GLU A 107 0.86 -5.01 -7.12
C GLU A 107 0.81 -3.55 -7.58
N ALA A 108 -0.14 -2.76 -7.07
CA ALA A 108 -0.39 -1.40 -7.53
C ALA A 108 0.41 -0.32 -6.78
N MET A 109 0.89 -0.61 -5.57
CA MET A 109 1.60 0.37 -4.75
C MET A 109 2.69 -0.34 -3.92
N GLY A 110 3.92 0.18 -4.01
CA GLY A 110 5.07 -0.36 -3.29
C GLY A 110 4.96 -0.15 -1.78
N GLN A 111 5.93 -0.70 -1.03
CA GLN A 111 6.01 -0.54 0.43
C GLN A 111 6.32 0.92 0.80
N GLU A 112 7.34 1.53 0.20
CA GLU A 112 7.72 2.92 0.51
C GLU A 112 6.60 3.92 0.21
N ASP A 113 5.91 3.73 -0.92
CA ASP A 113 4.75 4.56 -1.29
C ASP A 113 3.60 4.35 -0.31
N PHE A 114 3.39 3.12 0.15
CA PHE A 114 2.38 2.82 1.18
C PHE A 114 2.65 3.55 2.47
N ASP A 115 3.90 3.58 2.92
CA ASP A 115 4.25 4.14 4.22
C ASP A 115 3.99 5.63 4.23
N ARG A 116 4.39 6.32 3.16
CA ARG A 116 4.07 7.74 2.98
C ARG A 116 2.57 7.98 2.88
N TRP A 117 1.87 7.16 2.09
CA TRP A 117 0.42 7.28 1.95
C TRP A 117 -0.33 6.97 3.25
N TYR A 118 0.11 6.00 4.03
CA TYR A 118 -0.51 5.61 5.29
C TYR A 118 -0.39 6.72 6.34
N SER A 119 0.77 7.41 6.42
CA SER A 119 0.89 8.60 7.26
C SER A 119 -0.12 9.68 6.86
N GLN A 120 -0.26 9.96 5.57
CA GLN A 120 -1.28 10.90 5.06
C GLN A 120 -2.71 10.42 5.31
N ALA A 121 -2.95 9.12 5.29
CA ALA A 121 -4.25 8.53 5.60
C ALA A 121 -4.65 8.78 7.06
N VAL A 122 -3.72 8.64 8.00
CA VAL A 122 -3.96 8.97 9.41
C VAL A 122 -4.32 10.45 9.55
N ASP A 123 -3.52 11.35 8.98
CA ASP A 123 -3.77 12.78 9.02
C ASP A 123 -5.13 13.14 8.40
N GLY A 124 -5.43 12.58 7.22
CA GLY A 124 -6.69 12.81 6.52
C GLY A 124 -7.91 12.30 7.29
N VAL A 125 -7.78 11.19 8.02
CA VAL A 125 -8.85 10.70 8.90
C VAL A 125 -9.11 11.71 10.01
N LEU A 126 -8.08 12.15 10.72
CA LEU A 126 -8.22 13.08 11.84
C LEU A 126 -8.71 14.46 11.41
N GLN A 127 -8.31 14.93 10.24
CA GLN A 127 -8.66 16.28 9.78
C GLN A 127 -10.02 16.36 9.10
N HIS A 128 -10.44 15.31 8.38
CA HIS A 128 -11.56 15.39 7.45
C HIS A 128 -12.65 14.35 7.67
N ILE A 129 -12.34 13.20 8.26
CA ILE A 129 -13.31 12.10 8.40
C ILE A 129 -13.87 12.04 9.83
N LEU A 130 -13.00 12.14 10.83
CA LEU A 130 -13.33 12.15 12.26
C LEU A 130 -12.79 13.42 12.94
N PRO A 131 -13.18 14.64 12.48
CA PRO A 131 -12.60 15.90 12.97
C PRO A 131 -12.87 16.19 14.45
N THR A 132 -13.85 15.53 15.05
CA THR A 132 -14.22 15.68 16.46
C THR A 132 -13.58 14.63 17.36
N MET A 133 -12.83 13.68 16.80
CA MET A 133 -12.10 12.68 17.58
C MET A 133 -10.89 13.35 18.24
N ASP A 134 -10.69 13.10 19.53
CA ASP A 134 -9.51 13.55 20.25
C ASP A 134 -8.26 12.89 19.65
N ALA A 135 -7.32 13.71 19.18
CA ALA A 135 -6.07 13.24 18.58
C ALA A 135 -5.28 12.35 19.55
N ALA A 136 -5.28 12.67 20.85
CA ALA A 136 -4.62 11.84 21.85
C ALA A 136 -5.29 10.47 21.99
N LYS A 137 -6.62 10.41 21.85
CA LYS A 137 -7.36 9.15 21.85
C LYS A 137 -7.11 8.33 20.58
N ALA A 138 -7.03 8.99 19.43
CA ALA A 138 -6.72 8.32 18.17
C ALA A 138 -5.30 7.75 18.16
N ASP A 139 -4.31 8.52 18.64
CA ASP A 139 -2.94 8.04 18.80
C ASP A 139 -2.86 6.85 19.75
N GLN A 140 -3.55 6.90 20.90
CA GLN A 140 -3.63 5.74 21.80
C GLN A 140 -4.29 4.52 21.17
N LEU A 141 -5.34 4.70 20.37
CA LEU A 141 -6.01 3.60 19.68
C LEU A 141 -5.10 3.00 18.61
N LEU A 142 -4.41 3.84 17.85
CA LEU A 142 -3.41 3.44 16.86
C LEU A 142 -2.23 2.73 17.52
N ASP A 143 -1.72 3.24 18.63
CA ASP A 143 -0.63 2.60 19.39
C ASP A 143 -1.09 1.27 20.00
N MET A 144 -2.31 1.17 20.53
CA MET A 144 -2.89 -0.10 20.98
C MET A 144 -3.04 -1.10 19.83
N ILE A 145 -3.41 -0.65 18.63
CA ILE A 145 -3.46 -1.46 17.41
C ILE A 145 -2.06 -1.94 17.01
N VAL A 146 -1.03 -1.16 17.29
CA VAL A 146 0.37 -1.49 16.98
C VAL A 146 1.00 -2.42 18.04
N GLU A 147 0.71 -2.19 19.33
CA GLU A 147 1.27 -2.91 20.48
C GLU A 147 0.51 -4.18 20.84
N GLY A 148 -0.82 -4.19 20.71
CA GLY A 148 -1.70 -5.34 21.04
C GLY A 148 -1.52 -6.57 20.15
N TRP A 149 -0.64 -6.50 19.15
CA TRP A 149 -0.29 -7.58 18.24
C TRP A 149 1.22 -7.92 18.27
N GLY A 150 1.89 -7.52 19.35
CA GLY A 150 3.28 -7.87 19.68
C GLY A 150 3.45 -9.15 20.50
N GLY A 151 2.39 -9.92 20.72
CA GLY A 151 2.41 -11.25 21.35
C GLY A 151 2.45 -12.39 20.33
#